data_AF-A0A956TXY1-F1
#
_entry.id   AF-A0A956TXY1-F1
#
_cell.length_a   1.000
_cell.length_b   1.000
_cell.length_c   1.000
_cell.angle_alpha   90.00
_cell.angle_beta   90.00
_cell.angle_gamma   90.00
#
_symmetry.space_group_name_H-M   'P 1'
#
loop_
_entity.id
_entity.type
_entity.pdbx_description
1 polymer ?
#
loop_
_entity_poly.entity_id
_entity_poly.type
_entity_poly.pdbx_seq_one_letter_code
_entity_poly.pdbx_strand_id
1 'polypeptide(L)'
;MTTPDDTQTQHLLTLLRQFTTGLMVTHAQNTPASSPELQARPVSVAQVDDDGSLWLITNNPGSLFDDAPPTGHVLITFQKDNAYISYAGVAITEPHRDRLEALWQPAFAEWIVDGLDDPTLALVHV
;
A
#
# COMPACT_ATOMS: atom_id res chain seq x y z
N MET A 1 22.04 -23.53 5.83
CA MET A 1 21.14 -23.83 6.94
C MET A 1 20.34 -22.56 7.17
N THR A 2 19.18 -22.43 6.51
CA THR A 2 18.27 -21.30 6.71
C THR A 2 17.68 -21.41 8.11
N THR A 3 17.62 -20.29 8.83
CA THR A 3 17.02 -20.25 10.16
C THR A 3 15.50 -20.35 10.04
N PRO A 4 14.78 -20.76 11.11
CA PRO A 4 13.31 -20.76 11.11
C PRO A 4 12.72 -19.39 10.72
N ASP A 5 13.42 -18.31 11.05
CA ASP A 5 13.07 -16.92 10.75
C ASP A 5 13.12 -16.63 9.23
N ASP A 6 14.14 -17.17 8.55
CA ASP A 6 14.27 -17.07 7.08
C ASP A 6 13.12 -17.80 6.37
N THR A 7 12.68 -18.94 6.90
CA THR A 7 11.62 -19.75 6.30
C THR A 7 10.27 -19.05 6.42
N GLN A 8 9.98 -18.44 7.57
CA GLN A 8 8.76 -17.67 7.78
C GLN A 8 8.73 -16.40 6.91
N THR A 9 9.86 -15.70 6.81
CA THR A 9 10.02 -14.52 5.96
C THR A 9 9.82 -14.86 4.49
N GLN A 10 10.45 -15.94 4.00
CA GLN A 10 10.26 -16.40 2.61
C GLN A 10 8.81 -16.80 2.32
N HIS A 11 8.13 -17.44 3.29
CA HIS A 11 6.73 -17.78 3.15
C HIS A 11 5.85 -16.51 3.08
N LEU A 12 6.11 -15.52 3.93
CA LEU A 12 5.43 -14.23 3.89
C LEU A 12 5.62 -13.53 2.53
N LEU A 13 6.85 -13.42 2.04
CA LEU A 13 7.14 -12.82 0.73
C LEU A 13 6.44 -13.57 -0.41
N THR A 14 6.43 -14.90 -0.34
CA THR A 14 5.73 -15.75 -1.31
C THR A 14 4.23 -15.44 -1.33
N LEU A 15 3.61 -15.26 -0.17
CA LEU A 15 2.20 -14.89 -0.07
C LEU A 15 1.93 -13.46 -0.53
N LEU A 16 2.73 -12.48 -0.08
CA LEU A 16 2.59 -11.07 -0.44
C LEU A 16 2.56 -10.87 -1.97
N ARG A 17 3.42 -11.59 -2.69
CA ARG A 17 3.50 -11.56 -4.16
C ARG A 17 2.28 -12.14 -4.89
N GLN A 18 1.37 -12.81 -4.19
CA GLN A 18 0.14 -13.36 -4.78
C GLN A 18 -1.03 -12.37 -4.73
N PHE A 19 -0.94 -11.31 -3.93
CA PHE A 19 -1.98 -10.30 -3.80
C PHE A 19 -1.73 -9.18 -4.81
N THR A 20 -2.78 -8.82 -5.54
CA THR A 20 -2.79 -7.66 -6.45
C THR A 20 -3.42 -6.43 -5.80
N THR A 21 -4.21 -6.63 -4.75
CA THR A 21 -4.96 -5.59 -4.05
C THR A 21 -4.90 -5.85 -2.56
N GLY A 22 -4.71 -4.78 -1.78
CA GLY A 22 -4.88 -4.77 -0.33
C GLY A 22 -5.84 -3.67 0.10
N LEU A 23 -6.29 -3.70 1.35
CA LEU A 23 -6.99 -2.59 2.00
C LEU A 23 -6.04 -1.88 2.95
N MET A 24 -5.67 -0.66 2.61
CA MET A 24 -4.88 0.21 3.50
C MET A 24 -5.83 0.92 4.46
N VAL A 25 -5.54 0.80 5.75
CA VAL A 25 -6.28 1.39 6.85
C VAL A 25 -5.46 2.51 7.47
N THR A 26 -6.06 3.69 7.51
CA THR A 26 -5.50 4.90 8.12
C THR A 26 -6.52 5.54 9.06
N HIS A 27 -6.10 6.52 9.84
CA HIS A 27 -7.06 7.40 10.51
C HIS A 27 -7.78 8.28 9.48
N ALA A 28 -9.08 8.49 9.70
CA ALA A 28 -9.89 9.41 8.94
C ALA A 28 -9.44 10.85 9.17
N GLN A 29 -9.50 11.67 8.12
CA GLN A 29 -9.38 13.11 8.27
C GLN A 29 -10.66 13.72 8.84
N ASN A 30 -10.53 14.91 9.44
CA ASN A 30 -11.63 15.70 9.99
C ASN A 30 -12.38 15.06 11.16
N THR A 31 -11.80 14.05 11.81
CA THR A 31 -12.33 13.48 13.06
C THR A 31 -11.65 14.10 14.28
N PRO A 32 -12.38 14.37 15.38
CA PRO A 32 -11.77 14.87 16.60
C PRO A 32 -10.65 13.95 17.08
N ALA A 33 -9.53 14.51 17.53
CA ALA A 33 -8.41 13.73 18.08
C ALA A 33 -8.83 12.84 19.28
N SER A 34 -9.92 13.21 19.97
CA SER A 34 -10.53 12.44 21.05
C SER A 34 -11.38 11.25 20.59
N SER A 35 -11.69 11.15 19.29
CA SER A 35 -12.48 10.09 18.68
C SER A 35 -12.04 9.87 17.24
N PRO A 36 -10.82 9.36 17.01
CA PRO A 36 -10.33 9.10 15.67
C PRO A 36 -11.14 7.98 15.03
N GLU A 37 -11.60 8.20 13.79
CA GLU A 37 -12.21 7.13 12.99
C GLU A 37 -11.13 6.46 12.14
N LEU A 38 -11.37 5.22 11.73
CA LEU A 38 -10.51 4.50 10.79
C LEU A 38 -11.19 4.44 9.43
N GLN A 39 -10.41 4.62 8.38
CA GLN A 39 -10.86 4.48 7.00
C GLN A 39 -9.99 3.46 6.28
N ALA A 40 -10.66 2.51 5.61
CA ALA A 40 -10.02 1.53 4.75
C ALA A 40 -10.24 1.92 3.28
N ARG A 41 -9.21 1.79 2.44
CA ARG A 41 -9.31 2.00 1.00
C ARG A 41 -8.51 0.96 0.21
N PRO A 42 -8.96 0.58 -1.00
CA PRO A 42 -8.20 -0.32 -1.85
C PRO A 42 -6.90 0.33 -2.30
N VAL A 43 -5.82 -0.45 -2.30
CA VAL A 43 -4.51 -0.10 -2.87
C VAL A 43 -4.06 -1.24 -3.77
N SER A 44 -3.45 -0.90 -4.91
CA SER A 44 -2.89 -1.90 -5.83
C SER A 44 -1.46 -2.23 -5.45
N VAL A 45 -1.10 -3.51 -5.40
CA VAL A 45 0.28 -3.95 -5.13
C VAL A 45 1.07 -3.89 -6.44
N ALA A 46 1.93 -2.89 -6.56
CA ALA A 46 2.77 -2.69 -7.75
C ALA A 46 4.02 -3.57 -7.71
N GLN A 47 4.66 -3.66 -6.54
CA GLN A 47 5.85 -4.47 -6.33
C GLN A 47 6.00 -4.89 -4.86
N VAL A 48 6.61 -6.06 -4.64
CA VAL A 48 7.04 -6.55 -3.32
C VAL A 48 8.53 -6.85 -3.41
N ASP A 49 9.34 -6.07 -2.71
CA ASP A 49 10.79 -6.21 -2.68
C ASP A 49 11.23 -7.42 -1.84
N ASP A 50 12.48 -7.86 -2.02
CA ASP A 50 13.03 -9.03 -1.31
C ASP A 50 13.23 -8.78 0.20
N ASP A 51 13.30 -7.51 0.62
CA ASP A 51 13.32 -7.10 2.02
C ASP A 51 11.93 -6.99 2.65
N GLY A 52 10.87 -7.22 1.86
CA GLY A 52 9.49 -7.16 2.29
C GLY A 52 8.83 -5.80 2.16
N SER A 53 9.52 -4.81 1.59
CA SER A 53 8.91 -3.51 1.27
C SER A 53 7.83 -3.63 0.21
N LEU A 54 6.79 -2.82 0.36
CA LEU A 54 5.63 -2.79 -0.52
C LEU A 54 5.58 -1.48 -1.30
N TRP A 55 5.48 -1.58 -2.62
CA TRP A 55 5.16 -0.46 -3.49
C TRP A 55 3.70 -0.54 -3.89
N LEU A 56 2.92 0.47 -3.52
CA LEU A 56 1.48 0.47 -3.62
C LEU A 56 1.01 1.67 -4.45
N ILE A 57 0.07 1.45 -5.34
CA ILE A 57 -0.53 2.51 -6.16
C ILE A 57 -1.96 2.77 -5.67
N THR A 58 -2.31 4.05 -5.51
CA THR A 58 -3.64 4.50 -5.10
C THR A 58 -3.95 5.87 -5.69
N ASN A 59 -5.24 6.19 -5.87
CA ASN A 59 -5.71 7.51 -6.24
C ASN A 59 -6.13 8.31 -5.01
N ASN A 60 -6.04 9.63 -5.11
CA ASN A 60 -6.44 10.58 -4.06
C ASN A 60 -5.75 10.36 -2.69
N PRO A 61 -4.41 10.54 -2.62
CA PRO A 61 -3.66 10.52 -1.36
C PRO A 61 -3.90 11.79 -0.52
N GLY A 62 -4.60 12.81 -1.05
CA GLY A 62 -4.82 14.08 -0.35
C GLY A 62 -5.48 13.90 1.01
N SER A 63 -6.27 12.82 1.17
CA SER A 63 -6.80 12.49 2.48
C SER A 63 -5.86 11.65 3.40
N LEU A 64 -4.70 11.20 2.93
CA LEU A 64 -3.69 10.46 3.70
C LEU A 64 -2.58 11.36 4.23
N PHE A 65 -2.17 12.40 3.47
CA PHE A 65 -0.91 13.09 3.71
C PHE A 65 -1.01 14.63 3.75
N ASP A 66 -2.21 15.22 3.63
CA ASP A 66 -2.35 16.68 3.66
C ASP A 66 -2.07 17.31 5.05
N ASP A 67 -2.05 16.51 6.14
CA ASP A 67 -1.70 16.97 7.50
C ASP A 67 -0.87 15.96 8.34
N ALA A 68 -0.60 14.77 7.81
CA ALA A 68 0.40 13.86 8.37
C ALA A 68 1.73 14.12 7.67
N PRO A 69 2.90 13.98 8.32
CA PRO A 69 4.15 13.96 7.57
C PRO A 69 4.03 12.93 6.42
N PRO A 70 4.83 13.04 5.35
CA PRO A 70 4.80 12.09 4.23
C PRO A 70 4.89 10.62 4.68
N THR A 71 5.29 10.38 5.94
CA THR A 71 5.29 9.17 6.76
C THR A 71 4.07 9.03 7.69
N GLY A 72 3.32 7.91 7.62
CA GLY A 72 2.25 7.58 8.58
C GLY A 72 2.20 6.10 8.93
N HIS A 73 1.87 5.75 10.18
CA HIS A 73 1.61 4.35 10.54
C HIS A 73 0.34 3.86 9.88
N VAL A 74 0.44 2.74 9.15
CA VAL A 74 -0.69 2.13 8.44
C VAL A 74 -0.80 0.65 8.76
N LEU A 75 -1.99 0.11 8.55
CA LEU A 75 -2.24 -1.31 8.46
C LEU A 75 -2.71 -1.63 7.06
N ILE A 76 -2.14 -2.65 6.42
CA ILE A 76 -2.63 -3.17 5.15
C ILE A 76 -3.12 -4.58 5.38
N THR A 77 -4.37 -4.83 5.01
CA THR A 77 -4.93 -6.18 5.05
C THR A 77 -5.00 -6.75 3.64
N PHE A 78 -4.55 -7.98 3.49
CA PHE A 78 -4.61 -8.74 2.25
C PHE A 78 -5.49 -9.96 2.44
N GLN A 79 -6.31 -10.25 1.43
CA GLN A 79 -7.17 -11.41 1.40
C GLN A 79 -7.27 -11.96 -0.03
N LYS A 80 -7.08 -13.27 -0.17
CA LYS A 80 -7.24 -14.01 -1.42
C LYS A 80 -7.46 -15.48 -1.10
N ASP A 81 -8.55 -16.04 -1.59
CA ASP A 81 -8.97 -17.42 -1.28
C ASP A 81 -9.01 -17.68 0.24
N ASN A 82 -8.10 -18.53 0.74
CA ASN A 82 -7.95 -18.86 2.16
C ASN A 82 -6.69 -18.24 2.81
N ALA A 83 -6.02 -17.31 2.13
CA ALA A 83 -4.83 -16.62 2.63
C ALA A 83 -5.18 -15.21 3.11
N TYR A 84 -4.65 -14.86 4.29
CA TYR A 84 -4.88 -13.58 4.96
C TYR A 84 -3.57 -13.05 5.53
N ILE A 85 -3.28 -11.77 5.31
CA ILE A 85 -2.14 -11.09 5.91
C ILE A 85 -2.60 -9.76 6.51
N SER A 86 -2.08 -9.44 7.69
CA SER A 86 -2.12 -8.11 8.27
C SER A 86 -0.68 -7.58 8.30
N TYR A 87 -0.42 -6.52 7.56
CA TYR A 87 0.91 -5.93 7.37
C TYR A 87 0.92 -4.52 7.97
N ALA A 88 1.60 -4.33 9.09
CA ALA A 88 1.75 -3.01 9.72
C ALA A 88 3.08 -2.39 9.29
N GLY A 89 3.07 -1.10 8.95
CA GLY A 89 4.27 -0.41 8.48
C GLY A 89 4.15 1.11 8.57
N VAL A 90 5.13 1.79 7.99
CA VAL A 90 5.13 3.24 7.84
C VAL A 90 5.00 3.56 6.37
N ALA A 91 3.86 4.11 5.96
CA ALA A 91 3.62 4.52 4.59
C ALA A 91 4.29 5.85 4.28
N ILE A 92 5.03 5.89 3.18
CA ILE A 92 5.70 7.06 2.63
C ILE A 92 5.21 7.32 1.22
N THR A 93 4.71 8.52 0.94
CA THR A 93 4.43 8.90 -0.46
C THR A 93 5.73 9.14 -1.20
N GLU A 94 5.92 8.44 -2.31
CA GLU A 94 7.04 8.64 -3.23
C GLU A 94 6.81 9.92 -4.05
N PRO A 95 7.65 10.97 -3.88
CA PRO A 95 7.47 12.24 -4.59
C PRO A 95 7.81 12.18 -6.08
N HIS A 96 8.55 11.16 -6.52
CA HIS A 96 9.04 11.09 -7.88
C HIS A 96 8.12 10.23 -8.79
N ARG A 97 7.55 10.88 -9.82
CA ARG A 97 6.61 10.25 -10.76
C ARG A 97 7.28 9.22 -11.68
N ASP A 98 8.59 9.34 -11.92
CA ASP A 98 9.35 8.39 -12.75
C ASP A 98 9.25 6.95 -12.23
N ARG A 99 9.29 6.75 -10.91
CA ARG A 99 9.12 5.43 -10.31
C ARG A 99 7.70 4.91 -10.44
N LEU A 100 6.71 5.79 -10.29
CA LEU A 100 5.31 5.46 -10.50
C LEU A 100 5.07 5.01 -11.95
N GLU A 101 5.66 5.70 -12.93
CA GLU A 101 5.60 5.33 -14.34
C GLU A 101 6.29 3.99 -14.62
N ALA A 102 7.45 3.74 -14.00
CA ALA A 102 8.19 2.48 -14.15
C ALA A 102 7.45 1.27 -13.56
N LEU A 103 6.68 1.47 -12.49
CA LEU A 103 5.91 0.42 -11.83
C LEU A 103 4.48 0.27 -12.36
N TRP A 104 4.04 1.18 -13.24
CA TRP A 104 2.69 1.17 -13.80
C TRP A 104 2.46 -0.07 -14.66
N GLN A 105 1.32 -0.73 -14.45
CA GLN A 105 0.88 -1.87 -15.25
C GLN A 105 -0.55 -1.62 -15.74
N PRO A 106 -0.90 -2.07 -16.97
CA PRO A 106 -2.25 -1.90 -17.51
C PRO A 106 -3.36 -2.47 -16.61
N ALA A 107 -3.06 -3.49 -15.82
CA ALA A 107 -3.99 -4.09 -14.87
C ALA A 107 -4.48 -3.13 -13.78
N PHE A 108 -3.75 -2.05 -13.48
CA PHE A 108 -4.18 -1.06 -12.48
C PHE A 108 -5.25 -0.10 -13.01
N ALA A 109 -5.45 -0.02 -14.33
CA ALA A 109 -6.44 0.84 -14.95
C ALA A 109 -7.90 0.43 -14.62
N GLU A 110 -8.13 -0.78 -14.09
CA GLU A 110 -9.45 -1.21 -13.62
C GLU A 110 -9.98 -0.37 -12.46
N TRP A 111 -9.08 0.21 -11.66
CA TRP A 111 -9.41 1.01 -10.47
C TRP A 111 -9.08 2.48 -10.62
N ILE A 112 -8.38 2.86 -11.70
CA ILE A 112 -7.82 4.20 -11.92
C ILE A 112 -8.32 4.70 -13.26
N VAL A 113 -9.41 5.47 -13.22
CA VAL A 113 -10.18 5.90 -14.39
C VAL A 113 -9.34 6.75 -15.35
N ASP A 114 -8.55 7.68 -14.81
CA ASP A 114 -7.73 8.61 -15.59
C ASP A 114 -6.31 8.09 -15.85
N GLY A 115 -6.04 6.83 -15.48
CA GLY A 115 -4.77 6.15 -15.71
C GLY A 115 -3.56 6.87 -15.13
N LEU A 116 -2.43 6.79 -15.84
CA LEU A 116 -1.15 7.37 -15.44
C LEU A 116 -1.17 8.90 -15.37
N ASP A 117 -2.09 9.54 -16.12
CA ASP A 117 -2.23 10.99 -16.19
C ASP A 117 -3.03 11.57 -15.02
N ASP A 118 -3.70 10.72 -14.22
CA ASP A 118 -4.44 11.14 -13.03
C ASP A 118 -3.53 11.94 -12.08
N PRO A 119 -3.80 13.24 -11.85
CA PRO A 119 -2.98 14.08 -10.97
C PRO A 119 -3.09 13.69 -9.50
N THR A 120 -4.08 12.86 -9.15
CA THR A 120 -4.29 12.32 -7.81
C THR A 120 -3.63 10.97 -7.62
N LEU A 121 -2.94 10.43 -8.62
CA LEU A 121 -2.27 9.16 -8.49
C LEU A 121 -1.02 9.29 -7.61
N ALA A 122 -0.87 8.36 -6.67
CA ALA A 122 0.29 8.29 -5.80
C ALA A 122 0.88 6.88 -5.74
N LEU A 123 2.20 6.86 -5.61
CA LEU A 123 2.97 5.68 -5.27
C LEU A 123 3.33 5.79 -3.79
N VAL A 124 3.01 4.75 -3.03
CA VAL A 124 3.26 4.67 -1.59
C VAL A 124 4.23 3.52 -1.33
N HIS A 125 5.28 3.81 -0.59
CA HIS A 125 6.24 2.85 -0.10
C HIS A 125 5.91 2.51 1.36
N VAL A 126 5.84 1.23 1.70
CA VAL A 126 5.57 0.75 3.08
C VAL A 126 6.62 -0.24 3.50
#